data_AF-A0A7X0XX94-F1
#
_entry.id   AF-A0A7X0XX94-F1
#
_cell.length_a   1.000
_cell.length_b   1.000
_cell.length_c   1.000
_cell.angle_alpha   90.00
_cell.angle_beta   90.00
_cell.angle_gamma   90.00
#
_symmetry.space_group_name_H-M   'P 1'
#
loop_
_entity.id
_entity.type
_entity.pdbx_description
1 polymer ?
#
loop_
_entity_poly.entity_id
_entity_poly.type
_entity_poly.pdbx_seq_one_letter_code
_entity_poly.pdbx_strand_id
1 'polypeptide(L)'
;MKSKGLAMTIIFQAESANYGESLGNISALKKISRNNGDQYTYISRQAIRYNMMEQVGENPAPVKAEGSGDKKVIQFLSEATITDYPELDFFGYLKTEKGTQGQKRSAKVRLSNAISLETFKADLDFLTNKGQADKVGENMNIAQAEIHRSYYRYTVTIDLDQIGIDGQVEIDNKEKSRRVQKLMDTIALLYRDIRGRREDLKPLFVVGGVYDVKNPVFQNVVDIKDNKILVDNILGVIDYPGIEENTKCGVIDGQFENTSEIKTELHAESVPAFFKDLKEKIDAYYESN
;
A
#
# COMPACT_ATOMS: atom_id res chain seq x y z
N MET A 1 16.93 -11.23 -18.36
CA MET A 1 16.47 -11.50 -16.98
C MET A 1 15.28 -12.44 -17.02
N LYS A 2 15.21 -13.43 -16.11
CA LYS A 2 13.97 -14.24 -15.96
C LYS A 2 12.82 -13.31 -15.55
N SER A 3 11.65 -13.45 -16.16
CA SER A 3 10.46 -12.67 -15.77
C SER A 3 10.03 -13.10 -14.36
N LYS A 4 10.38 -12.32 -13.34
CA LYS A 4 9.95 -12.54 -11.95
C LYS A 4 9.02 -11.42 -11.48
N GLY A 5 7.97 -11.81 -10.78
CA GLY A 5 7.06 -10.91 -10.08
C GLY A 5 7.15 -11.12 -8.58
N LEU A 6 7.25 -10.05 -7.80
CA LEU A 6 7.00 -10.11 -6.37
C LEU A 6 5.52 -9.81 -6.13
N ALA A 7 4.85 -10.63 -5.33
CA ALA A 7 3.50 -10.34 -4.87
C ALA A 7 3.37 -10.62 -3.38
N MET A 8 2.78 -9.69 -2.63
CA MET A 8 2.45 -9.90 -1.23
C MET A 8 1.12 -9.26 -0.87
N THR A 9 0.32 -9.95 -0.08
CA THR A 9 -0.95 -9.44 0.46
C THR A 9 -0.81 -9.30 1.97
N ILE A 10 -1.17 -8.13 2.46
CA ILE A 10 -0.92 -7.66 3.82
C ILE A 10 -2.25 -7.38 4.49
N ILE A 11 -2.37 -7.80 5.74
CA ILE A 11 -3.39 -7.33 6.67
C ILE A 11 -2.72 -6.48 7.74
N PHE A 12 -3.28 -5.31 8.01
CA PHE A 12 -2.94 -4.44 9.14
C PHE A 12 -4.23 -3.94 9.80
N GLN A 13 -4.14 -3.30 10.96
CA GLN A 13 -5.30 -2.68 11.62
C GLN A 13 -5.11 -1.17 11.66
N ALA A 14 -6.15 -0.39 11.35
CA ALA A 14 -6.09 1.08 11.41
C ALA A 14 -7.46 1.68 11.74
N GLU A 15 -7.47 2.97 12.08
CA GLU A 15 -8.67 3.73 12.38
C GLU A 15 -8.82 4.93 11.45
N SER A 16 -9.95 4.97 10.72
CA SER A 16 -10.47 6.16 10.04
C SER A 16 -9.44 6.89 9.16
N ALA A 17 -8.68 6.11 8.38
CA ALA A 17 -7.41 6.54 7.81
C ALA A 17 -7.52 7.21 6.42
N ASN A 18 -8.70 7.27 5.79
CA ASN A 18 -8.85 8.00 4.52
C ASN A 18 -10.25 8.62 4.35
N TYR A 19 -10.32 9.94 4.43
CA TYR A 19 -11.52 10.71 4.16
C TYR A 19 -11.65 11.09 2.68
N GLY A 20 -12.90 11.20 2.22
CA GLY A 20 -13.26 11.75 0.92
C GLY A 20 -13.45 13.27 0.98
N GLU A 21 -14.13 13.80 -0.02
CA GLU A 21 -14.59 15.19 0.00
C GLU A 21 -15.64 15.39 1.09
N SER A 22 -15.50 16.47 1.87
CA SER A 22 -16.43 16.79 2.95
C SER A 22 -17.73 17.37 2.41
N LEU A 23 -18.85 16.99 3.01
CA LEU A 23 -20.15 17.62 2.77
C LEU A 23 -20.48 18.51 3.97
N GLY A 24 -20.27 19.82 3.83
CA GLY A 24 -20.39 20.76 4.96
C GLY A 24 -19.38 20.43 6.08
N ASN A 25 -19.87 20.36 7.32
CA ASN A 25 -19.06 20.05 8.50
C ASN A 25 -18.93 18.53 8.79
N ILE A 26 -19.28 17.69 7.81
CA ILE A 26 -19.19 16.22 7.93
C ILE A 26 -18.02 15.72 7.10
N SER A 27 -17.10 15.04 7.76
CA SER A 27 -15.99 14.33 7.13
C SER A 27 -16.37 12.87 6.89
N ALA A 28 -16.65 12.52 5.63
CA ALA A 28 -16.98 11.16 5.27
C ALA A 28 -15.73 10.34 4.95
N LEU A 29 -15.68 9.09 5.44
CA LEU A 29 -14.68 8.11 5.02
C LEU A 29 -14.93 7.68 3.58
N LYS A 30 -13.86 7.36 2.86
CA LYS A 30 -13.96 6.72 1.54
C LYS A 30 -14.50 5.31 1.73
N LYS A 31 -15.58 4.98 1.02
CA LYS A 31 -16.31 3.71 1.17
C LYS A 31 -16.60 3.08 -0.20
N ILE A 32 -16.75 1.76 -0.20
CA ILE A 32 -17.29 0.98 -1.31
C ILE A 32 -18.44 0.12 -0.80
N SER A 33 -19.47 -0.06 -1.62
CA SER A 33 -20.57 -0.98 -1.34
C SER A 33 -20.26 -2.35 -1.93
N ARG A 34 -20.52 -3.42 -1.17
CA ARG A 34 -20.40 -4.82 -1.61
C ARG A 34 -21.55 -5.65 -1.06
N ASN A 35 -21.69 -6.87 -1.58
CA ASN A 35 -22.71 -7.84 -1.15
C ASN A 35 -24.12 -7.23 -1.19
N ASN A 36 -24.94 -7.46 -0.16
CA ASN A 36 -26.29 -6.92 -0.02
C ASN A 36 -26.29 -5.47 0.49
N GLY A 37 -25.41 -4.62 -0.03
CA GLY A 37 -25.34 -3.20 0.31
C GLY A 37 -24.46 -2.85 1.51
N ASP A 38 -23.72 -3.81 2.05
CA ASP A 38 -22.74 -3.57 3.10
C ASP A 38 -21.69 -2.57 2.64
N GLN A 39 -21.32 -1.64 3.52
CA GLN A 39 -20.30 -0.65 3.25
C GLN A 39 -18.98 -1.05 3.89
N TYR A 40 -17.90 -0.88 3.13
CA TYR A 40 -16.53 -1.11 3.60
C TYR A 40 -15.73 0.15 3.36
N THR A 41 -15.02 0.61 4.38
CA THR A 41 -14.12 1.75 4.23
C THR A 41 -12.86 1.31 3.47
N TYR A 42 -12.22 2.24 2.76
CA TYR A 42 -10.93 1.93 2.14
C TYR A 42 -9.95 3.08 2.21
N ILE A 43 -8.67 2.73 2.33
CA ILE A 43 -7.55 3.64 2.12
C ILE A 43 -7.13 3.51 0.66
N SER A 44 -7.17 4.62 -0.06
CA SER A 44 -6.86 4.63 -1.48
C SER A 44 -5.41 4.24 -1.73
N ARG A 45 -5.15 3.51 -2.83
CA ARG A 45 -3.78 3.17 -3.25
C ARG A 45 -2.88 4.41 -3.40
N GLN A 46 -3.46 5.56 -3.76
CA GLN A 46 -2.74 6.83 -3.84
C GLN A 46 -2.28 7.31 -2.46
N ALA A 47 -3.11 7.14 -1.43
CA ALA A 47 -2.76 7.48 -0.05
C ALA A 47 -1.66 6.55 0.49
N ILE A 48 -1.75 5.24 0.22
CA ILE A 48 -0.71 4.27 0.62
C ILE A 48 0.61 4.57 -0.10
N ARG A 49 0.56 4.78 -1.43
CA ARG A 49 1.72 5.19 -2.23
C ARG A 49 2.38 6.45 -1.66
N TYR A 50 1.58 7.47 -1.33
CA TYR A 50 2.07 8.71 -0.75
C TYR A 50 2.83 8.45 0.56
N ASN A 51 2.28 7.65 1.46
CA ASN A 51 2.95 7.31 2.72
C ASN A 51 4.24 6.50 2.50
N MET A 52 4.24 5.54 1.57
CA MET A 52 5.46 4.82 1.20
C MET A 52 6.55 5.78 0.70
N MET A 53 6.19 6.74 -0.17
CA MET A 53 7.16 7.67 -0.73
C MET A 53 7.69 8.69 0.28
N GLU A 54 6.88 9.13 1.24
CA GLU A 54 7.37 9.99 2.32
C GLU A 54 8.35 9.26 3.25
N GLN A 55 8.20 7.95 3.41
CA GLN A 55 8.94 7.16 4.41
C GLN A 55 10.11 6.37 3.84
N VAL A 56 10.16 6.15 2.52
CA VAL A 56 11.27 5.42 1.86
C VAL A 56 12.60 6.17 1.97
N GLY A 57 12.59 7.44 2.35
CA GLY A 57 13.81 8.23 2.56
C GLY A 57 14.64 8.41 1.29
N GLU A 58 13.98 8.46 0.13
CA GLU A 58 14.57 8.79 -1.17
C GLU A 58 14.10 10.19 -1.59
N ASN A 59 14.87 10.86 -2.45
CA ASN A 59 14.48 12.17 -2.92
C ASN A 59 13.17 12.09 -3.72
N PRO A 60 12.16 12.94 -3.44
CA PRO A 60 10.95 12.98 -4.23
C PRO A 60 11.25 13.52 -5.63
N ALA A 61 10.55 13.02 -6.64
CA ALA A 61 10.74 13.52 -7.99
C ALA A 61 10.21 14.96 -8.08
N PRO A 62 10.98 15.91 -8.64
CA PRO A 62 10.57 17.30 -8.72
C PRO A 62 9.40 17.45 -9.69
N VAL A 63 8.50 18.38 -9.35
CA VAL A 63 7.29 18.68 -10.12
C VAL A 63 7.21 20.16 -10.49
N LYS A 64 6.48 20.45 -11.57
CA LYS A 64 6.11 21.79 -12.01
C LYS A 64 4.61 21.89 -12.28
N ALA A 65 4.08 23.10 -12.17
CA ALA A 65 2.76 23.41 -12.68
C ALA A 65 2.85 23.65 -14.20
N GLU A 66 2.09 22.88 -14.98
CA GLU A 66 2.06 22.94 -16.44
C GLU A 66 0.64 23.32 -16.90
N GLY A 67 0.52 24.23 -17.87
CA GLY A 67 -0.75 24.77 -18.37
C GLY A 67 -1.02 26.22 -17.96
N SER A 68 -2.24 26.71 -18.24
CA SER A 68 -2.66 28.10 -18.02
C SER A 68 -3.97 28.21 -17.24
N GLY A 69 -4.10 29.30 -16.47
CA GLY A 69 -5.29 29.58 -15.64
C GLY A 69 -5.60 28.47 -14.63
N ASP A 70 -6.89 28.20 -14.43
CA ASP A 70 -7.39 27.19 -13.48
C ASP A 70 -7.21 25.74 -13.96
N LYS A 71 -6.66 25.54 -15.17
CA LYS A 71 -6.39 24.22 -15.76
C LYS A 71 -4.95 23.75 -15.55
N LYS A 72 -4.18 24.42 -14.68
CA LYS A 72 -2.83 23.98 -14.35
C LYS A 72 -2.87 22.60 -13.70
N VAL A 73 -2.04 21.71 -14.22
CA VAL A 73 -1.83 20.38 -13.65
C VAL A 73 -0.41 20.28 -13.13
N ILE A 74 -0.21 19.54 -12.03
CA ILE A 74 1.12 19.27 -11.49
C ILE A 74 1.68 18.05 -12.20
N GLN A 75 2.87 18.18 -12.80
CA GLN A 75 3.55 17.11 -13.54
C GLN A 75 5.01 17.04 -13.11
N PHE A 76 5.63 15.86 -13.26
CA PHE A 76 7.06 15.71 -13.05
C PHE A 76 7.87 16.54 -14.06
N LEU A 77 9.03 17.02 -13.63
CA LEU A 77 9.97 17.69 -14.53
C LEU A 77 10.39 16.75 -15.67
N SER A 78 10.57 17.31 -16.86
CA SER A 78 10.99 16.58 -18.08
C SER A 78 12.27 15.80 -17.84
N GLU A 79 13.23 16.44 -17.19
CA GLU A 79 14.57 15.98 -16.87
C GLU A 79 14.65 15.00 -15.70
N ALA A 80 13.59 14.85 -14.89
CA ALA A 80 13.60 13.91 -13.77
C ALA A 80 13.56 12.46 -14.28
N THR A 81 14.60 11.67 -14.07
CA THR A 81 14.69 10.31 -14.62
C THR A 81 14.54 9.23 -13.55
N ILE A 82 14.31 7.99 -13.98
CA ILE A 82 14.32 6.84 -13.07
C ILE A 82 15.70 6.60 -12.44
N THR A 83 16.78 7.12 -13.02
CA THR A 83 18.13 7.00 -12.46
C THR A 83 18.24 7.73 -11.12
N ASP A 84 17.63 8.91 -11.01
CA ASP A 84 17.75 9.76 -9.83
C ASP A 84 16.58 9.57 -8.84
N TYR A 85 15.41 9.18 -9.34
CA TYR A 85 14.18 9.18 -8.57
C TYR A 85 13.48 7.82 -8.56
N PRO A 86 13.63 7.02 -7.49
CA PRO A 86 12.93 5.75 -7.32
C PRO A 86 11.40 5.86 -7.41
N GLU A 87 10.83 7.03 -7.10
CA GLU A 87 9.39 7.29 -7.29
C GLU A 87 8.92 7.04 -8.73
N LEU A 88 9.70 7.54 -9.69
CA LEU A 88 9.42 7.42 -11.11
C LEU A 88 9.64 5.99 -11.59
N ASP A 89 10.66 5.34 -11.04
CA ASP A 89 10.96 3.94 -11.34
C ASP A 89 9.82 3.02 -10.90
N PHE A 90 9.39 3.15 -9.65
CA PHE A 90 8.36 2.33 -9.03
C PHE A 90 6.97 2.63 -9.55
N PHE A 91 6.54 3.89 -9.51
CA PHE A 91 5.13 4.24 -9.72
C PHE A 91 4.84 4.82 -11.10
N GLY A 92 5.88 4.94 -11.93
CA GLY A 92 5.75 5.46 -13.28
C GLY A 92 5.43 6.95 -13.30
N TYR A 93 5.18 7.44 -14.50
CA TYR A 93 4.90 8.85 -14.74
C TYR A 93 4.12 9.05 -16.03
N LEU A 94 3.49 10.21 -16.13
CA LEU A 94 3.01 10.79 -17.37
C LEU A 94 3.53 12.22 -17.44
N LYS A 95 4.42 12.49 -18.38
CA LYS A 95 4.95 13.82 -18.67
C LYS A 95 4.40 14.26 -20.02
N THR A 96 3.49 15.21 -19.98
CA THR A 96 2.92 15.76 -21.22
C THR A 96 3.78 16.92 -21.70
N GLU A 97 3.94 17.01 -23.01
CA GLU A 97 4.61 18.12 -23.66
C GLU A 97 3.76 18.55 -24.86
N LYS A 98 3.57 19.86 -25.01
CA LYS A 98 2.67 20.40 -26.01
C LYS A 98 3.19 20.04 -27.41
N GLY A 99 2.36 19.36 -28.20
CA GLY A 99 2.71 18.97 -29.57
C GLY A 99 3.47 17.66 -29.69
N THR A 100 3.71 16.92 -28.60
CA THR A 100 4.25 15.55 -28.63
C THR A 100 3.23 14.55 -28.08
N GLN A 101 3.52 13.25 -28.18
CA GLN A 101 2.70 12.22 -27.52
C GLN A 101 2.92 12.15 -26.00
N GLY A 102 3.83 12.97 -25.45
CA GLY A 102 4.29 12.88 -24.07
C GLY A 102 5.15 11.64 -23.81
N GLN A 103 5.80 11.62 -22.65
CA GLN A 103 6.51 10.45 -22.16
C GLN A 103 5.66 9.75 -21.10
N LYS A 104 5.55 8.43 -21.20
CA LYS A 104 4.78 7.62 -20.26
C LYS A 104 5.56 6.40 -19.81
N ARG A 105 5.48 6.13 -18.51
CA ARG A 105 5.97 4.90 -17.88
C ARG A 105 4.84 4.33 -17.02
N SER A 106 4.45 3.10 -17.28
CA SER A 106 3.51 2.39 -16.40
C SER A 106 4.18 2.03 -15.07
N ALA A 107 3.42 2.08 -13.98
CA ALA A 107 3.89 1.66 -12.67
C ALA A 107 4.41 0.21 -12.72
N LYS A 108 5.56 -0.01 -12.08
CA LYS A 108 6.20 -1.33 -11.90
C LYS A 108 5.92 -1.91 -10.52
N VAL A 109 5.69 -1.03 -9.54
CA VAL A 109 5.08 -1.33 -8.25
C VAL A 109 3.60 -0.94 -8.32
N ARG A 110 2.71 -1.90 -8.13
CA ARG A 110 1.25 -1.70 -8.14
C ARG A 110 0.68 -2.01 -6.78
N LEU A 111 -0.28 -1.19 -6.37
CA LEU A 111 -0.97 -1.29 -5.10
C LEU A 111 -2.47 -1.44 -5.36
N SER A 112 -3.11 -2.37 -4.65
CA SER A 112 -4.56 -2.31 -4.47
C SER A 112 -4.92 -1.18 -3.50
N ASN A 113 -6.20 -0.82 -3.43
CA ASN A 113 -6.69 -0.10 -2.25
C ASN A 113 -6.56 -1.01 -1.02
N ALA A 114 -6.36 -0.44 0.16
CA ALA A 114 -6.54 -1.17 1.41
C ALA A 114 -8.02 -1.12 1.78
N ILE A 115 -8.71 -2.26 1.71
CA ILE A 115 -10.15 -2.36 1.94
C ILE A 115 -10.37 -2.96 3.33
N SER A 116 -11.30 -2.40 4.11
CA SER A 116 -11.64 -2.97 5.41
C SER A 116 -12.23 -4.37 5.27
N LEU A 117 -11.90 -5.25 6.19
CA LEU A 117 -12.42 -6.61 6.25
C LEU A 117 -13.67 -6.71 7.14
N GLU A 118 -13.99 -5.65 7.87
CA GLU A 118 -15.24 -5.51 8.61
C GLU A 118 -16.14 -4.44 7.98
N THR A 119 -17.45 -4.63 8.17
CA THR A 119 -18.48 -3.73 7.66
C THR A 119 -18.52 -2.44 8.49
N PHE A 120 -18.53 -1.31 7.81
CA PHE A 120 -18.73 0.00 8.41
C PHE A 120 -20.15 0.12 8.99
N LYS A 121 -20.26 0.61 10.23
CA LYS A 121 -21.53 0.72 10.96
C LYS A 121 -22.06 2.16 11.11
N ALA A 122 -21.49 3.11 10.36
CA ALA A 122 -21.87 4.53 10.43
C ALA A 122 -21.57 5.21 11.78
N ASP A 123 -20.52 4.76 12.47
CA ASP A 123 -20.06 5.40 13.70
C ASP A 123 -19.54 6.82 13.42
N LEU A 124 -19.84 7.74 14.34
CA LEU A 124 -19.52 9.16 14.23
C LEU A 124 -18.77 9.65 15.48
N ASP A 125 -17.74 10.44 15.26
CA ASP A 125 -17.10 11.28 16.27
C ASP A 125 -17.57 12.73 16.14
N PHE A 126 -17.79 13.38 17.29
CA PHE A 126 -18.24 14.77 17.38
C PHE A 126 -17.10 15.65 17.89
N LEU A 127 -16.53 16.41 16.98
CA LEU A 127 -15.44 17.34 17.24
C LEU A 127 -16.01 18.72 17.59
N THR A 128 -15.42 19.37 18.59
CA THR A 128 -15.80 20.75 18.95
C THR A 128 -14.57 21.63 19.08
N ASN A 129 -14.70 22.90 18.72
CA ASN A 129 -13.66 23.91 18.96
C ASN A 129 -13.87 24.65 20.30
N LYS A 130 -14.63 24.07 21.25
CA LYS A 130 -15.07 24.75 22.48
C LYS A 130 -13.93 25.43 23.24
N GLY A 131 -12.82 24.71 23.43
CA GLY A 131 -11.65 25.27 24.13
C GLY A 131 -11.02 26.49 23.45
N GLN A 132 -11.26 26.72 22.16
CA GLN A 132 -10.84 27.95 21.47
C GLN A 132 -11.94 29.02 21.54
N ALA A 133 -13.20 28.64 21.42
CA ALA A 133 -14.35 29.56 21.49
C ALA A 133 -14.43 30.26 22.86
N ASP A 134 -14.21 29.51 23.95
CA ASP A 134 -14.24 30.04 25.32
C ASP A 134 -13.17 31.13 25.55
N LYS A 135 -12.04 31.11 24.83
CA LYS A 135 -10.96 32.11 24.98
C LYS A 135 -11.36 33.51 24.52
N VAL A 136 -12.35 33.59 23.63
CA VAL A 136 -12.82 34.85 23.04
C VAL A 136 -14.30 35.13 23.37
N GLY A 137 -14.92 34.30 24.21
CA GLY A 137 -16.33 34.45 24.59
C GLY A 137 -17.31 34.16 23.47
N GLU A 138 -16.92 33.35 22.48
CA GLU A 138 -17.73 33.01 21.31
C GLU A 138 -18.43 31.65 21.46
N ASN A 139 -19.42 31.40 20.60
CA ASN A 139 -20.09 30.10 20.52
C ASN A 139 -19.20 29.04 19.85
N MET A 140 -19.31 27.80 20.33
CA MET A 140 -18.60 26.67 19.71
C MET A 140 -19.26 26.21 18.41
N ASN A 141 -18.43 25.69 17.52
CA ASN A 141 -18.82 24.96 16.32
C ASN A 141 -18.65 23.46 16.54
N ILE A 142 -19.53 22.67 15.93
CA ILE A 142 -19.47 21.22 15.91
C ILE A 142 -19.11 20.76 14.49
N ALA A 143 -18.18 19.82 14.40
CA ALA A 143 -17.87 19.06 13.20
C ALA A 143 -18.06 17.56 13.50
N GLN A 144 -18.42 16.80 12.48
CA GLN A 144 -18.60 15.35 12.59
C GLN A 144 -17.57 14.65 11.71
N ALA A 145 -17.05 13.52 12.18
CA ALA A 145 -16.20 12.65 11.39
C ALA A 145 -16.70 11.22 11.50
N GLU A 146 -16.89 10.56 10.36
CA GLU A 146 -17.09 9.12 10.36
C GLU A 146 -15.85 8.42 10.89
N ILE A 147 -16.05 7.48 11.80
CA ILE A 147 -14.97 6.69 12.39
C ILE A 147 -15.17 5.21 12.11
N HIS A 148 -14.08 4.50 11.89
CA HIS A 148 -14.09 3.06 11.69
C HIS A 148 -12.71 2.50 12.01
N ARG A 149 -12.64 1.63 13.02
CA ARG A 149 -11.46 0.83 13.31
C ARG A 149 -11.68 -0.56 12.74
N SER A 150 -10.79 -1.01 11.87
CA SER A 150 -10.93 -2.31 11.22
C SER A 150 -9.58 -2.89 10.80
N TYR A 151 -9.57 -4.19 10.54
CA TYR A 151 -8.54 -4.80 9.70
C TYR A 151 -8.68 -4.34 8.26
N TYR A 152 -7.56 -4.02 7.63
CA TYR A 152 -7.48 -3.63 6.22
C TYR A 152 -6.57 -4.57 5.46
N ARG A 153 -6.99 -4.97 4.26
CA ARG A 153 -6.19 -5.77 3.33
C ARG A 153 -5.77 -4.97 2.12
N TYR A 154 -4.49 -5.01 1.78
CA TYR A 154 -3.99 -4.57 0.48
C TYR A 154 -2.94 -5.50 -0.09
N THR A 155 -2.74 -5.43 -1.40
CA THR A 155 -1.75 -6.21 -2.13
C THR A 155 -0.75 -5.29 -2.82
N VAL A 156 0.52 -5.68 -2.76
CA VAL A 156 1.63 -5.09 -3.50
C VAL A 156 2.07 -6.08 -4.56
N THR A 157 2.19 -5.63 -5.81
CA THR A 157 2.86 -6.40 -6.88
C THR A 157 3.98 -5.60 -7.51
N ILE A 158 5.11 -6.27 -7.77
CA ILE A 158 6.31 -5.65 -8.34
C ILE A 158 6.81 -6.47 -9.54
N ASP A 159 6.92 -5.81 -10.69
CA ASP A 159 7.55 -6.38 -11.89
C ASP A 159 9.08 -6.24 -11.77
N LEU A 160 9.74 -7.17 -11.07
CA LEU A 160 11.17 -7.06 -10.71
C LEU A 160 12.09 -6.92 -11.94
N ASP A 161 11.74 -7.57 -13.04
CA ASP A 161 12.42 -7.49 -14.34
C ASP A 161 12.27 -6.15 -15.06
N GLN A 162 11.43 -5.24 -14.56
CA GLN A 162 11.21 -3.91 -15.16
C GLN A 162 11.65 -2.75 -14.28
N ILE A 163 12.04 -3.04 -13.03
CA ILE A 163 12.64 -2.05 -12.12
C ILE A 163 13.97 -1.60 -12.68
N GLY A 164 14.21 -0.29 -12.67
CA GLY A 164 15.46 0.30 -13.10
C GLY A 164 15.66 0.33 -14.62
N ILE A 165 14.65 -0.03 -15.42
CA ILE A 165 14.74 -0.07 -16.89
C ILE A 165 13.70 0.87 -17.51
N ASP A 166 14.11 1.91 -18.21
CA ASP A 166 13.24 2.87 -18.92
C ASP A 166 13.81 3.24 -20.30
N GLY A 167 13.32 2.55 -21.35
CA GLY A 167 13.84 2.72 -22.70
C GLY A 167 15.28 2.23 -22.83
N GLN A 168 16.22 3.15 -23.05
CA GLN A 168 17.66 2.86 -23.11
C GLN A 168 18.36 3.04 -21.76
N VAL A 169 17.65 3.56 -20.75
CA VAL A 169 18.18 3.73 -19.39
C VAL A 169 18.04 2.40 -18.67
N GLU A 170 19.15 1.91 -18.13
CA GLU A 170 19.20 0.78 -17.22
C GLU A 170 20.18 1.08 -16.09
N ILE A 171 19.72 1.03 -14.84
CA ILE A 171 20.58 1.17 -13.66
C ILE A 171 21.20 -0.17 -13.28
N ASP A 172 22.25 -0.15 -12.46
CA ASP A 172 22.92 -1.37 -12.04
C ASP A 172 22.04 -2.24 -11.14
N ASN A 173 22.23 -3.56 -11.21
CA ASN A 173 21.40 -4.51 -10.47
C ASN A 173 21.53 -4.37 -8.95
N LYS A 174 22.67 -3.87 -8.45
CA LYS A 174 22.85 -3.59 -7.02
C LYS A 174 21.96 -2.43 -6.57
N GLU A 175 21.83 -1.38 -7.36
CA GLU A 175 20.90 -0.27 -7.12
C GLU A 175 19.43 -0.71 -7.26
N LYS A 176 19.10 -1.57 -8.25
CA LYS A 176 17.75 -2.16 -8.35
C LYS A 176 17.41 -2.94 -7.08
N SER A 177 18.31 -3.81 -6.61
CA SER A 177 18.16 -4.58 -5.36
C SER A 177 17.96 -3.66 -4.17
N ARG A 178 18.88 -2.68 -3.97
CA ARG A 178 18.83 -1.72 -2.86
C ARG A 178 17.48 -0.99 -2.80
N ARG A 179 16.99 -0.49 -3.93
CA ARG A 179 15.71 0.23 -4.01
C ARG A 179 14.55 -0.64 -3.57
N VAL A 180 14.43 -1.84 -4.12
CA VAL A 180 13.32 -2.74 -3.81
C VAL A 180 13.38 -3.19 -2.34
N GLN A 181 14.57 -3.50 -1.81
CA GLN A 181 14.76 -3.82 -0.39
C GLN A 181 14.36 -2.66 0.52
N LYS A 182 14.71 -1.42 0.18
CA LYS A 182 14.31 -0.23 0.94
C LYS A 182 12.80 -0.02 0.94
N LEU A 183 12.13 -0.31 -0.18
CA LEU A 183 10.67 -0.32 -0.24
C LEU A 183 10.08 -1.40 0.69
N MET A 184 10.70 -2.58 0.79
CA MET A 184 10.28 -3.62 1.74
C MET A 184 10.45 -3.17 3.20
N ASP A 185 11.57 -2.54 3.54
CA ASP A 185 11.80 -1.96 4.87
C ASP A 185 10.75 -0.90 5.21
N THR A 186 10.39 -0.07 4.23
CA THR A 186 9.34 0.95 4.37
C THR A 186 7.98 0.32 4.64
N ILE A 187 7.64 -0.74 3.91
CA ILE A 187 6.35 -1.44 4.07
C ILE A 187 6.28 -2.18 5.42
N ALA A 188 7.38 -2.77 5.87
CA ALA A 188 7.45 -3.48 7.15
C ALA A 188 7.16 -2.57 8.36
N LEU A 189 7.43 -1.26 8.25
CA LEU A 189 7.26 -0.27 9.32
C LEU A 189 6.36 0.91 8.92
N LEU A 190 5.50 0.73 7.91
CA LEU A 190 4.69 1.81 7.34
C LEU A 190 3.76 2.42 8.39
N TYR A 191 3.67 3.75 8.40
CA TYR A 191 2.68 4.48 9.20
C TYR A 191 1.95 5.52 8.36
N ARG A 192 0.95 6.18 8.94
CA ARG A 192 0.27 7.31 8.31
C ARG A 192 -0.07 8.39 9.31
N ASP A 193 0.38 9.61 9.04
CA ASP A 193 -0.05 10.80 9.78
C ASP A 193 -1.35 11.34 9.18
N ILE A 194 -2.39 11.47 10.00
CA ILE A 194 -3.70 11.97 9.57
C ILE A 194 -4.42 12.65 10.74
N ARG A 195 -4.96 13.85 10.51
CA ARG A 195 -5.80 14.58 11.49
C ARG A 195 -5.22 14.62 12.91
N GLY A 196 -3.92 14.88 13.04
CA GLY A 196 -3.24 15.03 14.32
C GLY A 196 -2.87 13.73 15.04
N ARG A 197 -3.08 12.56 14.41
CA ARG A 197 -2.66 11.26 14.94
C ARG A 197 -1.79 10.49 13.93
N ARG A 198 -1.10 9.47 14.43
CA ARG A 198 -0.29 8.53 13.65
C ARG A 198 -0.92 7.15 13.71
N GLU A 199 -1.36 6.66 12.55
CA GLU A 199 -1.89 5.31 12.37
C GLU A 199 -0.76 4.32 12.08
N ASP A 200 -0.81 3.19 12.79
CA ASP A 200 0.12 2.09 12.58
C ASP A 200 -0.35 1.21 11.41
N LEU A 201 0.37 1.22 10.28
CA LEU A 201 0.04 0.40 9.11
C LEU A 201 0.94 -0.83 8.99
N LYS A 202 1.67 -1.19 10.05
CA LYS A 202 2.54 -2.36 10.06
C LYS A 202 1.75 -3.65 9.76
N PRO A 203 2.31 -4.58 8.98
CA PRO A 203 1.69 -5.87 8.75
C PRO A 203 1.50 -6.65 10.06
N LEU A 204 0.26 -7.10 10.27
CA LEU A 204 -0.14 -8.05 11.31
C LEU A 204 -0.15 -9.48 10.78
N PHE A 205 -0.50 -9.63 9.50
CA PHE A 205 -0.34 -10.84 8.71
C PHE A 205 0.13 -10.46 7.30
N VAL A 206 0.99 -11.29 6.72
CA VAL A 206 1.45 -11.13 5.34
C VAL A 206 1.67 -12.49 4.71
N VAL A 207 1.26 -12.64 3.45
CA VAL A 207 1.54 -13.82 2.62
C VAL A 207 2.00 -13.39 1.25
N GLY A 208 3.05 -14.01 0.74
CA GLY A 208 3.62 -13.64 -0.54
C GLY A 208 5.01 -14.21 -0.80
N GLY A 209 5.62 -13.75 -1.88
CA GLY A 209 6.89 -14.26 -2.36
C GLY A 209 7.32 -13.67 -3.70
N VAL A 210 8.33 -14.30 -4.29
CA VAL A 210 8.86 -13.99 -5.62
C VAL A 210 8.54 -15.15 -6.56
N TYR A 211 7.72 -14.88 -7.57
CA TYR A 211 7.13 -15.88 -8.45
C TYR A 211 7.60 -15.71 -9.90
N ASP A 212 7.47 -16.75 -10.72
CA ASP A 212 7.64 -16.67 -12.18
C ASP A 212 6.45 -16.00 -12.90
N VAL A 213 5.47 -15.51 -12.14
CA VAL A 213 4.30 -14.77 -12.63
C VAL A 213 4.18 -13.42 -11.95
N LYS A 214 3.57 -12.45 -12.64
CA LYS A 214 3.30 -11.09 -12.12
C LYS A 214 1.89 -10.94 -11.56
N ASN A 215 1.28 -12.06 -11.18
CA ASN A 215 -0.09 -12.12 -10.69
C ASN A 215 -0.17 -11.64 -9.23
N PRO A 216 -1.21 -10.89 -8.83
CA PRO A 216 -1.49 -10.57 -7.43
C PRO A 216 -2.08 -11.78 -6.69
N VAL A 217 -1.28 -12.84 -6.53
CA VAL A 217 -1.67 -14.22 -6.17
C VAL A 217 -2.77 -14.29 -5.11
N PHE A 218 -2.59 -13.60 -3.98
CA PHE A 218 -3.47 -13.73 -2.82
C PHE A 218 -4.52 -12.61 -2.64
N GLN A 219 -4.60 -11.66 -3.58
CA GLN A 219 -5.39 -10.43 -3.41
C GLN A 219 -6.88 -10.67 -3.11
N ASN A 220 -7.46 -11.73 -3.68
CA ASN A 220 -8.89 -12.02 -3.56
C ASN A 220 -9.23 -13.06 -2.50
N VAL A 221 -8.25 -13.71 -1.86
CA VAL A 221 -8.47 -14.87 -0.98
C VAL A 221 -8.11 -14.63 0.48
N VAL A 222 -7.15 -13.73 0.74
CA VAL A 222 -6.80 -13.34 2.12
C VAL A 222 -7.98 -12.55 2.69
N ASP A 223 -8.55 -13.02 3.79
CA ASP A 223 -9.70 -12.39 4.44
C ASP A 223 -9.73 -12.72 5.93
N ILE A 224 -10.55 -12.00 6.68
CA ILE A 224 -10.78 -12.20 8.12
C ILE A 224 -12.26 -12.42 8.39
N LYS A 225 -12.54 -13.37 9.27
CA LYS A 225 -13.86 -13.54 9.87
C LYS A 225 -13.70 -13.82 11.35
N ASP A 226 -14.45 -13.11 12.19
CA ASP A 226 -14.45 -13.32 13.66
C ASP A 226 -13.03 -13.34 14.25
N ASN A 227 -12.20 -12.36 13.87
CA ASN A 227 -10.77 -12.25 14.26
C ASN A 227 -9.89 -13.47 13.88
N LYS A 228 -10.30 -14.25 12.89
CA LYS A 228 -9.55 -15.38 12.33
C LYS A 228 -9.22 -15.15 10.87
N ILE A 229 -7.99 -15.49 10.48
CA ILE A 229 -7.60 -15.54 9.06
C ILE A 229 -8.28 -16.76 8.43
N LEU A 230 -8.86 -16.59 7.24
CA LEU A 230 -9.43 -17.71 6.48
C LEU A 230 -8.33 -18.54 5.82
N VAL A 231 -7.71 -19.46 6.58
CA VAL A 231 -6.56 -20.28 6.17
C VAL A 231 -6.87 -21.14 4.94
N ASP A 232 -8.02 -21.82 4.91
CA ASP A 232 -8.44 -22.67 3.79
C ASP A 232 -8.45 -21.93 2.44
N ASN A 233 -8.85 -20.65 2.45
CA ASN A 233 -8.87 -19.83 1.23
C ASN A 233 -7.46 -19.58 0.68
N ILE A 234 -6.48 -19.45 1.58
CA ILE A 234 -5.07 -19.22 1.22
C ILE A 234 -4.48 -20.53 0.68
N LEU A 235 -4.74 -21.66 1.35
CA LEU A 235 -4.31 -22.99 0.90
C LEU A 235 -4.82 -23.31 -0.51
N GLY A 236 -6.09 -23.00 -0.80
CA GLY A 236 -6.67 -23.23 -2.13
C GLY A 236 -6.01 -22.46 -3.28
N VAL A 237 -5.14 -21.48 -3.01
CA VAL A 237 -4.31 -20.79 -4.00
C VAL A 237 -2.84 -21.20 -3.95
N ILE A 238 -2.34 -21.61 -2.77
CA ILE A 238 -0.97 -22.09 -2.60
C ILE A 238 -0.69 -23.31 -3.49
N ASP A 239 -1.67 -24.20 -3.66
CA ASP A 239 -1.54 -25.46 -4.42
C ASP A 239 -1.28 -25.29 -5.93
N TYR A 240 -1.27 -24.06 -6.47
CA TYR A 240 -0.85 -23.84 -7.86
C TYR A 240 0.66 -24.12 -8.03
N PRO A 241 1.07 -24.91 -9.05
CA PRO A 241 2.49 -25.17 -9.30
C PRO A 241 3.29 -23.87 -9.49
N GLY A 242 4.44 -23.74 -8.82
CA GLY A 242 5.25 -22.51 -8.86
C GLY A 242 4.92 -21.50 -7.76
N ILE A 243 3.79 -21.67 -7.05
CA ILE A 243 3.33 -20.75 -6.00
C ILE A 243 3.75 -21.25 -4.62
N GLU A 244 3.47 -22.52 -4.30
CA GLU A 244 3.72 -23.11 -2.98
C GLU A 244 5.18 -22.92 -2.54
N GLU A 245 6.14 -23.37 -3.34
CA GLU A 245 7.56 -23.40 -2.98
C GLU A 245 8.16 -21.99 -2.81
N ASN A 246 7.51 -20.98 -3.38
CA ASN A 246 7.97 -19.60 -3.36
C ASN A 246 7.22 -18.74 -2.33
N THR A 247 6.14 -19.25 -1.75
CA THR A 247 5.29 -18.53 -0.80
C THR A 247 5.81 -18.65 0.62
N LYS A 248 5.81 -17.53 1.33
CA LYS A 248 6.05 -17.45 2.78
C LYS A 248 4.91 -16.70 3.45
N CYS A 249 4.71 -16.99 4.73
CA CYS A 249 3.73 -16.32 5.57
C CYS A 249 4.42 -15.72 6.80
N GLY A 250 3.99 -14.53 7.20
CA GLY A 250 4.40 -13.86 8.43
C GLY A 250 3.18 -13.48 9.26
N VAL A 251 3.22 -13.70 10.57
CA VAL A 251 2.12 -13.38 11.50
C VAL A 251 2.66 -12.77 12.80
N ILE A 252 1.88 -11.89 13.42
CA ILE A 252 2.12 -11.38 14.78
C ILE A 252 1.44 -12.31 15.79
N ASP A 253 2.21 -12.79 16.75
CA ASP A 253 1.73 -13.72 17.78
C ASP A 253 0.67 -13.08 18.67
N GLY A 254 -0.45 -13.80 18.86
CA GLY A 254 -1.57 -13.38 19.69
C GLY A 254 -2.52 -12.38 19.02
N GLN A 255 -2.26 -11.96 17.78
CA GLN A 255 -3.13 -11.01 17.08
C GLN A 255 -4.47 -11.65 16.63
N PHE A 256 -4.41 -12.88 16.11
CA PHE A 256 -5.56 -13.59 15.57
C PHE A 256 -5.92 -14.77 16.47
N GLU A 257 -7.21 -15.10 16.59
CA GLU A 257 -7.64 -16.22 17.43
C GLU A 257 -7.09 -17.56 16.93
N ASN A 258 -6.82 -17.67 15.63
CA ASN A 258 -6.29 -18.88 15.00
C ASN A 258 -4.79 -18.78 14.64
N THR A 259 -3.99 -18.00 15.39
CA THR A 259 -2.53 -17.94 15.17
C THR A 259 -1.86 -19.33 15.14
N SER A 260 -2.29 -20.28 15.98
CA SER A 260 -1.74 -21.64 15.97
C SER A 260 -2.00 -22.37 14.65
N GLU A 261 -3.21 -22.27 14.10
CA GLU A 261 -3.59 -22.84 12.80
C GLU A 261 -2.75 -22.22 11.68
N ILE A 262 -2.62 -20.88 11.67
CA ILE A 262 -1.81 -20.15 10.69
C ILE A 262 -0.35 -20.64 10.70
N LYS A 263 0.23 -20.87 11.88
CA LYS A 263 1.61 -21.38 12.00
C LYS A 263 1.75 -22.83 11.53
N THR A 264 0.76 -23.67 11.82
CA THR A 264 0.80 -25.09 11.45
C THR A 264 0.57 -25.30 9.96
N GLU A 265 -0.50 -24.75 9.41
CA GLU A 265 -0.97 -25.03 8.05
C GLU A 265 -0.28 -24.16 6.99
N LEU A 266 0.01 -22.88 7.29
CA LEU A 266 0.68 -21.97 6.35
C LEU A 266 2.18 -21.84 6.62
N HIS A 267 2.71 -22.64 7.55
CA HIS A 267 4.10 -22.58 8.02
C HIS A 267 4.56 -21.16 8.33
N ALA A 268 3.65 -20.36 8.91
CA ALA A 268 3.90 -18.95 9.12
C ALA A 268 4.98 -18.70 10.19
N GLU A 269 5.88 -17.78 9.87
CA GLU A 269 6.92 -17.30 10.77
C GLU A 269 6.52 -15.92 11.33
N SER A 270 7.46 -15.23 11.99
CA SER A 270 7.23 -13.84 12.39
C SER A 270 7.22 -12.91 11.16
N VAL A 271 6.46 -11.81 11.23
CA VAL A 271 6.48 -10.77 10.18
C VAL A 271 7.91 -10.27 9.86
N PRO A 272 8.80 -9.99 10.84
CA PRO A 272 10.19 -9.66 10.54
C PRO A 272 10.95 -10.75 9.78
N ALA A 273 10.72 -12.02 10.10
CA ALA A 273 11.36 -13.14 9.40
C ALA A 273 10.88 -13.23 7.94
N PHE A 274 9.59 -13.02 7.68
CA PHE A 274 9.05 -12.92 6.32
C PHE A 274 9.76 -11.84 5.50
N PHE A 275 9.91 -10.62 6.03
CA PHE A 275 10.59 -9.54 5.30
C PHE A 275 12.08 -9.79 5.10
N LYS A 276 12.72 -10.50 6.03
CA LYS A 276 14.12 -10.92 5.88
C LYS A 276 14.27 -11.89 4.70
N ASP A 277 13.49 -12.98 4.66
CA ASP A 277 13.50 -13.96 3.56
C ASP A 277 13.18 -13.29 2.21
N LEU A 278 12.17 -12.41 2.19
CA LEU A 278 11.78 -11.70 0.97
C LEU A 278 12.91 -10.83 0.42
N LYS A 279 13.65 -10.13 1.28
CA LYS A 279 14.82 -9.32 0.88
C LYS A 279 15.97 -10.19 0.38
N GLU A 280 16.24 -11.33 1.00
CA GLU A 280 17.25 -12.29 0.52
C GLU A 280 16.89 -12.80 -0.89
N LYS A 281 15.61 -13.08 -1.16
CA LYS A 281 15.13 -13.47 -2.50
C LYS A 281 15.26 -12.35 -3.54
N ILE A 282 14.99 -11.10 -3.15
CA ILE A 282 15.18 -9.92 -4.01
C ILE A 282 16.66 -9.79 -4.38
N ASP A 283 17.55 -9.92 -3.41
CA ASP A 283 18.99 -9.78 -3.62
C ASP A 283 19.52 -10.87 -4.54
N ALA A 284 19.19 -12.13 -4.24
CA ALA A 284 19.56 -13.28 -5.07
C ALA A 284 19.05 -13.16 -6.52
N TYR A 285 17.86 -12.58 -6.73
CA TYR A 285 17.34 -12.33 -8.07
C TYR A 285 18.21 -11.35 -8.87
N TYR A 286 18.60 -10.23 -8.27
CA TYR A 286 19.39 -9.21 -8.96
C TYR A 286 20.88 -9.55 -9.05
N GLU A 287 21.44 -10.35 -8.13
CA GLU A 287 22.82 -10.85 -8.24
C GLU A 287 23.01 -11.91 -9.34
N SER A 288 21.95 -12.67 -9.64
CA SER A 288 22.00 -13.78 -10.61
C SER A 288 21.60 -13.38 -12.04
N ASN A 289 21.25 -12.11 -12.28
CA ASN A 289 20.80 -11.57 -13.56
C ASN A 289 21.51 -10.25 -13.87
#